data_AF-A0A1I5H3Y8-F1
#
_entry.id   AF-A0A1I5H3Y8-F1
#
_cell.length_a   1.000
_cell.length_b   1.000
_cell.length_c   1.000
_cell.angle_alpha   90.00
_cell.angle_beta   90.00
_cell.angle_gamma   90.00
#
_symmetry.space_group_name_H-M   'P 1'
#
loop_
_entity.id
_entity.type
_entity.pdbx_description
1 polymer ?
#
loop_
_entity_poly.entity_id
_entity_poly.type
_entity_poly.pdbx_seq_one_letter_code
_entity_poly.pdbx_strand_id
1 'polypeptide(L)'
;MRSRLLVLDVLRGVAIAGILLVNVPDMTRLGVDTAATDDGGTARTVLDLLVQTRFVPIFEVLFGVGMYLVISSARARGVSPWPPMLLRLGALLGVGLLHQFVYPGEVLTLYAIIGLVLLPVVVLVPRWLQLAAGLVLTVAVVAVAGSSTLQTPGLFLLGAAGAAYGVPALLERAGRPVWWVFGTVLVVAAFALYRQVLEPGDPRFSTAGGQAGAVLAVVYVTGVALLLAGPARPVLAAVFEPLGRMALSNYVGASLVVVPAGHLLGLAGRTDLGPCLLLAGAVLVLQSVASRAWLARFRYGPLEWGWRAVTWRSVPALRLPERVGAGA
;
A
#
# COMPACT_ATOMS: atom_id res chain seq x y z
N MET A 1 9.16 -20.70 -13.23
CA MET A 1 8.03 -19.84 -12.81
C MET A 1 8.20 -19.50 -11.33
N ARG A 2 8.38 -18.22 -10.94
CA ARG A 2 8.32 -17.85 -9.52
C ARG A 2 6.89 -18.11 -9.03
N SER A 3 6.74 -18.92 -7.99
CA SER A 3 5.48 -19.09 -7.27
C SER A 3 4.95 -17.72 -6.86
N ARG A 4 3.66 -17.46 -7.09
CA ARG A 4 3.02 -16.24 -6.60
C ARG A 4 3.08 -16.27 -5.08
N LEU A 5 3.50 -15.16 -4.46
CA LEU A 5 3.58 -15.01 -3.02
C LEU A 5 2.26 -14.42 -2.54
N LEU A 6 1.43 -15.25 -1.90
CA LEU A 6 0.12 -14.85 -1.39
C LEU A 6 0.27 -13.69 -0.39
N VAL A 7 1.32 -13.71 0.43
CA VAL A 7 1.58 -12.67 1.42
C VAL A 7 1.71 -11.29 0.81
N LEU A 8 2.32 -11.16 -0.39
CA LEU A 8 2.46 -9.85 -1.04
C LEU A 8 1.12 -9.32 -1.54
N ASP A 9 0.28 -10.20 -2.08
CA ASP A 9 -1.05 -9.83 -2.57
C ASP A 9 -1.95 -9.43 -1.39
N VAL A 10 -1.93 -10.19 -0.29
CA VAL A 10 -2.69 -9.85 0.93
C VAL A 10 -2.19 -8.57 1.58
N LEU A 11 -0.87 -8.39 1.74
CA LEU A 11 -0.30 -7.17 2.33
C LEU A 11 -0.65 -5.92 1.51
N ARG A 12 -0.66 -6.01 0.18
CA ARG A 12 -1.15 -4.92 -0.68
C ARG A 12 -2.63 -4.63 -0.45
N GLY A 13 -3.46 -5.67 -0.34
CA GLY A 13 -4.89 -5.52 -0.07
C GLY A 13 -5.16 -4.86 1.28
N VAL A 14 -4.46 -5.29 2.33
CA VAL A 14 -4.52 -4.69 3.67
C VAL A 14 -4.07 -3.23 3.64
N ALA A 15 -2.96 -2.93 2.96
CA ALA A 15 -2.45 -1.57 2.85
C ALA A 15 -3.43 -0.64 2.14
N ILE A 16 -4.05 -1.06 1.04
CA ILE A 16 -5.04 -0.25 0.31
C ILE A 16 -6.31 -0.05 1.14
N ALA A 17 -6.77 -1.09 1.84
CA ALA A 17 -7.91 -0.97 2.74
C ALA A 17 -7.65 0.09 3.83
N GLY A 18 -6.47 0.04 4.45
CA GLY A 18 -6.04 1.03 5.43
C GLY A 18 -5.89 2.43 4.85
N ILE A 19 -5.27 2.57 3.67
CA ILE A 19 -5.12 3.87 2.99
C ILE A 19 -6.48 4.51 2.69
N LEU A 20 -7.49 3.72 2.30
CA LEU A 20 -8.83 4.26 2.08
C LEU A 20 -9.45 4.80 3.38
N LEU A 21 -9.28 4.11 4.50
CA LEU A 21 -9.77 4.59 5.80
C LEU A 21 -9.08 5.88 6.24
N VAL A 22 -7.79 6.05 5.94
CA VAL A 22 -7.06 7.30 6.22
C VAL A 22 -7.52 8.43 5.32
N ASN A 23 -7.77 8.14 4.03
CA ASN A 23 -8.02 9.17 3.04
C ASN A 23 -9.52 9.53 2.90
N VAL A 24 -10.44 8.69 3.37
CA VAL A 24 -11.88 8.97 3.22
C VAL A 24 -12.29 10.32 3.80
N PRO A 25 -11.80 10.78 4.97
CA PRO A 25 -12.17 12.10 5.50
C PRO A 25 -11.73 13.22 4.56
N ASP A 26 -10.50 13.13 4.03
CA ASP A 26 -9.94 14.11 3.10
C ASP A 26 -10.68 14.07 1.74
N MET A 27 -11.01 12.87 1.24
CA MET A 27 -11.78 12.68 -0.01
C MET A 27 -13.20 13.23 0.07
N THR A 28 -13.85 13.09 1.22
CA THR A 28 -15.21 13.61 1.45
C THR A 28 -15.23 15.07 1.88
N ARG A 29 -14.06 15.72 2.00
CA ARG A 29 -13.93 17.11 2.50
C ARG A 29 -14.58 17.27 3.88
N LEU A 30 -14.30 16.33 4.76
CA LEU A 30 -14.76 16.38 6.15
C LEU A 30 -14.16 17.61 6.83
N GLY A 31 -15.00 18.44 7.47
CA GLY A 31 -14.55 19.60 8.25
C GLY A 31 -13.77 20.71 7.51
N VAL A 32 -13.97 20.90 6.20
CA VAL A 32 -13.22 21.94 5.44
C VAL A 32 -13.31 23.32 6.12
N ASP A 33 -12.12 23.90 6.37
CA ASP A 33 -11.74 25.12 7.09
C ASP A 33 -11.87 25.15 8.62
N THR A 34 -12.33 24.07 9.27
CA THR A 34 -12.18 23.96 10.72
C THR A 34 -10.81 23.41 11.07
N ALA A 35 -9.95 24.27 11.61
CA ALA A 35 -8.76 23.85 12.33
C ALA A 35 -9.19 22.95 13.49
N ALA A 36 -9.08 21.63 13.30
CA ALA A 36 -9.24 20.61 14.33
C ALA A 36 -10.46 20.83 15.26
N THR A 37 -11.68 20.57 14.78
CA THR A 37 -12.74 20.18 15.73
C THR A 37 -12.49 18.72 16.12
N ASP A 38 -11.61 18.58 17.10
CA ASP A 38 -11.40 17.37 17.88
C ASP A 38 -12.69 17.05 18.62
N ASP A 39 -13.48 16.10 18.12
CA ASP A 39 -14.64 15.61 18.86
C ASP A 39 -14.22 14.56 19.92
N GLY A 40 -12.93 14.18 19.98
CA GLY A 40 -12.44 13.13 20.87
C GLY A 40 -13.21 11.81 20.73
N GLY A 41 -13.90 11.61 19.61
CA GLY A 41 -14.84 10.51 19.43
C GLY A 41 -14.12 9.18 19.36
N THR A 42 -14.77 8.11 19.84
CA THR A 42 -14.20 6.75 19.83
C THR A 42 -13.71 6.32 18.45
N ALA A 43 -14.42 6.72 17.39
CA ALA A 43 -14.03 6.44 16.00
C ALA A 43 -12.71 7.12 15.63
N ARG A 44 -12.50 8.38 16.05
CA ARG A 44 -11.26 9.12 15.82
C ARG A 44 -10.09 8.49 16.58
N THR A 45 -10.29 8.20 17.87
CA THR A 45 -9.26 7.53 18.69
C THR A 45 -8.84 6.19 18.09
N VAL A 46 -9.80 5.37 17.64
CA VAL A 46 -9.52 4.10 16.97
C VAL A 46 -8.74 4.30 15.67
N LEU A 47 -9.12 5.30 14.85
CA LEU A 47 -8.42 5.62 13.62
C LEU A 47 -6.96 6.04 13.91
N ASP A 48 -6.76 6.91 14.89
CA ASP A 48 -5.46 7.48 15.26
C ASP A 48 -4.53 6.42 15.86
N LEU A 49 -5.08 5.50 16.66
CA LEU A 49 -4.31 4.43 17.29
C LEU A 49 -4.06 3.23 16.37
N LEU A 50 -4.96 2.88 15.45
CA LEU A 50 -4.83 1.64 14.67
C LEU A 50 -4.57 1.84 13.18
N VAL A 51 -4.83 3.02 12.63
CA VAL A 51 -4.86 3.18 11.16
C VAL A 51 -3.97 4.29 10.64
N GLN A 52 -4.03 5.48 11.22
CA GLN A 52 -3.23 6.61 10.77
C GLN A 52 -1.74 6.31 10.77
N THR A 53 -1.00 6.88 9.81
CA THR A 53 0.46 6.79 9.60
C THR A 53 1.05 5.38 9.37
N ARG A 54 0.26 4.30 9.48
CA ARG A 54 0.77 2.92 9.47
C ARG A 54 0.75 2.24 8.09
N PHE A 55 -0.25 2.53 7.26
CA PHE A 55 -0.49 1.79 6.02
C PHE A 55 0.23 2.36 4.79
N VAL A 56 0.45 3.68 4.75
CA VAL A 56 1.22 4.33 3.67
C VAL A 56 2.66 3.78 3.59
N PRO A 57 3.42 3.67 4.70
CA PRO A 57 4.76 3.07 4.67
C PRO A 57 4.80 1.63 4.15
N ILE A 58 3.79 0.82 4.50
CA ILE A 58 3.68 -0.57 4.01
C ILE A 58 3.56 -0.56 2.49
N PHE A 59 2.68 0.29 1.96
CA PHE A 59 2.48 0.41 0.53
C PHE A 59 3.74 0.91 -0.20
N GLU A 60 4.48 1.85 0.38
CA GLU A 60 5.74 2.36 -0.16
C GLU A 60 6.83 1.27 -0.25
N VAL A 61 6.98 0.47 0.81
CA VAL A 61 7.88 -0.69 0.79
C VAL A 61 7.44 -1.70 -0.28
N LEU A 62 6.15 -1.99 -0.39
CA LEU A 62 5.61 -2.91 -1.40
C LEU A 62 5.77 -2.38 -2.84
N PHE A 63 5.80 -1.06 -3.02
CA PHE A 63 6.14 -0.42 -4.28
C PHE A 63 7.61 -0.68 -4.65
N GLY A 64 8.52 -0.47 -3.70
CA GLY A 64 9.94 -0.81 -3.83
C GLY A 64 10.18 -2.30 -4.16
N VAL A 65 9.48 -3.20 -3.47
CA VAL A 65 9.46 -4.64 -3.79
C VAL A 65 9.02 -4.86 -5.24
N GLY A 66 7.97 -4.16 -5.68
CA GLY A 66 7.48 -4.19 -7.05
C GLY A 66 8.53 -3.76 -8.08
N MET A 67 9.30 -2.71 -7.79
CA MET A 67 10.39 -2.26 -8.65
C MET A 67 11.44 -3.36 -8.83
N TYR A 68 11.92 -3.92 -7.73
CA TYR A 68 12.89 -5.02 -7.76
C TYR A 68 12.38 -6.25 -8.53
N LEU A 69 11.10 -6.61 -8.35
CA LEU A 69 10.51 -7.78 -9.03
C LEU A 69 10.45 -7.61 -10.56
N VAL A 70 10.15 -6.40 -11.04
CA VAL A 70 10.16 -6.12 -12.50
C VAL A 70 11.59 -6.10 -13.04
N ILE A 71 12.54 -5.46 -12.34
CA ILE A 71 13.95 -5.42 -12.73
C ILE A 71 14.53 -6.84 -12.79
N SER A 72 14.31 -7.65 -11.75
CA SER A 72 14.77 -9.04 -11.71
C SER A 72 14.10 -9.91 -12.77
N SER A 73 12.82 -9.66 -13.09
CA SER A 73 12.13 -10.33 -14.20
C SER A 73 12.70 -9.95 -15.56
N ALA A 74 13.11 -8.69 -15.77
CA ALA A 74 13.71 -8.25 -17.02
C ALA A 74 15.09 -8.90 -17.23
N ARG A 75 15.93 -8.87 -16.18
CA ARG A 75 17.24 -9.54 -16.17
C ARG A 75 17.13 -11.05 -16.42
N ALA A 76 16.15 -11.72 -15.80
CA ALA A 76 15.91 -13.15 -16.00
C ALA A 76 15.45 -13.50 -17.43
N ARG A 77 14.94 -12.53 -18.20
CA ARG A 77 14.57 -12.68 -19.61
C ARG A 77 15.69 -12.25 -20.57
N GLY A 78 16.87 -11.89 -20.06
CA GLY A 78 17.98 -11.41 -20.88
C GLY A 78 17.76 -10.03 -21.50
N VAL A 79 16.80 -9.23 -21.00
CA VAL A 79 16.51 -7.88 -21.52
C VAL A 79 16.90 -6.79 -20.53
N SER A 80 17.18 -5.59 -21.04
CA SER A 80 17.49 -4.42 -20.22
C SER A 80 16.33 -4.08 -19.25
N PRO A 81 16.61 -3.78 -17.97
CA PRO A 81 15.58 -3.44 -17.00
C PRO A 81 15.01 -2.02 -17.17
N TRP A 82 15.72 -1.14 -17.90
CA TRP A 82 15.35 0.28 -18.02
C TRP A 82 14.03 0.50 -18.77
N PRO A 83 13.81 -0.04 -19.99
CA PRO A 83 12.59 0.29 -20.73
C PRO A 83 11.31 -0.17 -20.01
N PRO A 84 11.22 -1.40 -19.46
CA PRO A 84 10.04 -1.81 -18.72
C PRO A 84 9.75 -0.90 -17.53
N MET A 85 10.78 -0.47 -16.81
CA MET A 85 10.59 0.36 -15.63
C MET A 85 10.21 1.80 -15.97
N LEU A 86 10.86 2.41 -16.97
CA LEU A 86 10.51 3.75 -17.45
C LEU A 86 9.07 3.80 -17.96
N LEU A 87 8.64 2.80 -18.74
CA LEU A 87 7.27 2.71 -19.23
C LEU A 87 6.26 2.48 -18.11
N ARG A 88 6.60 1.61 -17.16
CA ARG A 88 5.77 1.33 -15.99
C ARG A 88 5.55 2.59 -15.15
N LEU A 89 6.63 3.32 -14.84
CA LEU A 89 6.56 4.53 -14.02
C LEU A 89 5.93 5.69 -14.81
N GLY A 90 6.23 5.82 -16.10
CA GLY A 90 5.58 6.81 -16.97
C GLY A 90 4.08 6.58 -17.14
N ALA A 91 3.64 5.33 -17.30
CA ALA A 91 2.22 4.99 -17.32
C ALA A 91 1.55 5.26 -15.97
N LEU A 92 2.23 4.97 -14.86
CA LEU A 92 1.74 5.28 -13.52
C LEU A 92 1.61 6.79 -13.30
N LEU A 93 2.59 7.57 -13.78
CA LEU A 93 2.55 9.03 -13.75
C LEU A 93 1.36 9.56 -14.56
N GLY A 94 1.13 9.03 -15.76
CA GLY A 94 -0.03 9.41 -16.57
C GLY A 94 -1.37 9.11 -15.86
N VAL A 95 -1.49 7.95 -15.22
CA VAL A 95 -2.67 7.62 -14.40
C VAL A 95 -2.80 8.59 -13.22
N GLY A 96 -1.72 8.89 -12.50
CA GLY A 96 -1.72 9.83 -11.39
C GLY A 96 -2.14 11.24 -11.80
N LEU A 97 -1.56 11.78 -12.88
CA LEU A 97 -1.90 13.11 -13.39
C LEU A 97 -3.37 13.23 -13.80
N LEU A 98 -3.95 12.18 -14.39
CA LEU A 98 -5.39 12.15 -14.70
C LEU A 98 -6.23 12.00 -13.42
N HIS A 99 -5.75 11.23 -12.46
CA HIS A 99 -6.44 10.96 -11.20
C HIS A 99 -6.50 12.18 -10.28
N GLN A 100 -5.52 13.08 -10.36
CA GLN A 100 -5.51 14.36 -9.61
C GLN A 100 -6.72 15.25 -9.87
N PHE A 101 -7.36 15.15 -11.04
CA PHE A 101 -8.61 15.87 -11.32
C PHE A 101 -9.78 15.43 -10.44
N VAL A 102 -9.72 14.22 -9.89
CA VAL A 102 -10.73 13.66 -8.99
C VAL A 102 -10.32 13.83 -7.54
N TYR A 103 -9.07 13.51 -7.21
CA TYR A 103 -8.55 13.59 -5.86
C TYR A 103 -7.15 14.23 -5.86
N PRO A 104 -7.07 15.56 -5.62
CA PRO A 104 -5.80 16.25 -5.47
C PRO A 104 -5.01 15.71 -4.27
N GLY A 105 -3.68 15.60 -4.39
CA GLY A 105 -2.81 15.06 -3.33
C GLY A 105 -2.71 13.53 -3.31
N GLU A 106 -3.17 12.86 -4.36
CA GLU A 106 -3.02 11.41 -4.54
C GLU A 106 -1.54 10.95 -4.61
N VAL A 107 -1.28 9.70 -4.22
CA VAL A 107 0.10 9.22 -4.00
C VAL A 107 0.80 8.68 -5.26
N LEU A 108 0.07 8.32 -6.32
CA LEU A 108 0.60 7.71 -7.54
C LEU A 108 1.56 8.63 -8.29
N THR A 109 1.22 9.91 -8.45
CA THR A 109 2.09 10.91 -9.12
C THR A 109 3.40 11.04 -8.36
N LEU A 110 3.33 11.21 -7.04
CA LEU A 110 4.51 11.30 -6.18
C LEU A 110 5.38 10.03 -6.27
N TYR A 111 4.76 8.86 -6.20
CA TYR A 111 5.46 7.58 -6.28
C TYR A 111 6.07 7.31 -7.64
N ALA A 112 5.42 7.73 -8.72
CA ALA A 112 5.98 7.63 -10.06
C ALA A 112 7.23 8.52 -10.20
N ILE A 113 7.18 9.76 -9.72
CA ILE A 113 8.31 10.69 -9.75
C ILE A 113 9.48 10.16 -8.90
N ILE A 114 9.23 9.79 -7.65
CA ILE A 114 10.27 9.24 -6.76
C ILE A 114 10.84 7.95 -7.34
N GLY A 115 9.99 7.08 -7.89
CA GLY A 115 10.41 5.85 -8.56
C GLY A 115 11.32 6.11 -9.77
N LEU A 116 11.04 7.17 -10.56
CA LEU A 116 11.88 7.56 -11.70
C LEU A 116 13.23 8.08 -11.23
N VAL A 117 13.25 8.93 -10.19
CA VAL A 117 14.47 9.46 -9.58
C VAL A 117 15.33 8.34 -8.99
N LEU A 118 14.72 7.37 -8.32
CA LEU A 118 15.43 6.25 -7.71
C LEU A 118 15.79 5.13 -8.69
N LEU A 119 15.27 5.15 -9.92
CA LEU A 119 15.49 4.08 -10.89
C LEU A 119 16.98 3.76 -11.11
N PRO A 120 17.88 4.74 -11.34
CA PRO A 120 19.31 4.47 -11.48
C PRO A 120 19.90 3.80 -10.24
N VAL A 121 19.46 4.21 -9.04
CA VAL A 121 19.92 3.64 -7.78
C VAL A 121 19.50 2.17 -7.69
N VAL A 122 18.22 1.86 -7.92
CA VAL A 122 17.72 0.47 -7.81
C VAL A 122 18.34 -0.45 -8.86
N VAL A 123 18.67 0.07 -10.04
CA VAL A 123 19.28 -0.72 -11.13
C VAL A 123 20.78 -0.91 -10.95
N LEU A 124 21.53 0.16 -10.63
CA LEU A 124 22.99 0.17 -10.73
C LEU A 124 23.69 -0.07 -9.38
N VAL A 125 23.09 0.36 -8.28
CA VAL A 125 23.75 0.34 -6.96
C VAL A 125 23.63 -1.05 -6.32
N PRO A 126 24.66 -1.57 -5.64
CA PRO A 126 24.57 -2.86 -4.95
C PRO A 126 23.51 -2.87 -3.84
N ARG A 127 22.82 -4.01 -3.69
CA ARG A 127 21.70 -4.19 -2.73
C ARG A 127 22.02 -3.87 -1.27
N TRP A 128 23.28 -4.02 -0.84
CA TRP A 128 23.68 -3.66 0.53
C TRP A 128 23.72 -2.14 0.72
N LEU A 129 24.15 -1.38 -0.29
CA LEU A 129 24.17 0.07 -0.23
C LEU A 129 22.75 0.64 -0.39
N GLN A 130 21.90 0.00 -1.20
CA GLN A 130 20.46 0.31 -1.22
C GLN A 130 19.82 0.10 0.16
N LEU A 131 20.15 -1.00 0.85
CA LEU A 131 19.66 -1.27 2.20
C LEU A 131 20.16 -0.23 3.20
N ALA A 132 21.46 0.08 3.18
CA ALA A 132 22.06 1.05 4.08
C ALA A 132 21.48 2.45 3.87
N ALA A 133 21.43 2.93 2.62
CA ALA A 133 20.85 4.22 2.27
C ALA A 133 19.35 4.28 2.61
N GLY A 134 18.60 3.22 2.30
CA GLY A 134 17.18 3.12 2.65
C GLY A 134 16.96 3.22 4.16
N LEU A 135 17.74 2.48 4.96
CA LEU A 135 17.64 2.49 6.42
C LEU A 135 18.00 3.86 6.99
N VAL A 136 19.14 4.43 6.59
CA VAL A 136 19.60 5.74 7.08
C VAL A 136 18.60 6.83 6.74
N LEU A 137 18.12 6.88 5.49
CA LEU A 137 17.18 7.91 5.06
C LEU A 137 15.84 7.79 5.79
N THR A 138 15.28 6.58 5.89
CA THR A 138 14.02 6.37 6.60
C THR A 138 14.16 6.69 8.09
N VAL A 139 15.20 6.21 8.77
CA VAL A 139 15.40 6.47 10.21
C VAL A 139 15.64 7.96 10.47
N ALA A 140 16.49 8.63 9.68
CA ALA A 140 16.79 10.04 9.86
C ALA A 140 15.53 10.91 9.66
N VAL A 141 14.76 10.66 8.61
CA VAL A 141 13.54 11.42 8.35
C VAL A 141 12.48 11.14 9.41
N VAL A 142 12.25 9.88 9.77
CA VAL A 142 11.24 9.52 10.79
C VAL A 142 11.61 10.06 12.17
N ALA A 143 12.89 10.08 12.52
CA ALA A 143 13.36 10.64 13.78
C ALA A 143 13.12 12.15 13.90
N VAL A 144 13.30 12.90 12.80
CA VAL A 144 13.24 14.38 12.81
C VAL A 144 11.84 14.89 12.46
N ALA A 145 11.22 14.34 11.41
CA ALA A 145 9.99 14.86 10.81
C ALA A 145 8.77 13.95 11.05
N GLY A 146 8.94 12.81 11.73
CA GLY A 146 7.85 11.84 11.91
C GLY A 146 7.39 11.23 10.59
N SER A 147 6.12 11.44 10.23
CA SER A 147 5.53 10.92 9.00
C SER A 147 5.61 11.99 7.92
N SER A 148 6.44 11.78 6.89
CA SER A 148 6.54 12.73 5.78
C SER A 148 6.83 12.05 4.45
N THR A 149 6.53 12.74 3.36
CA THR A 149 6.87 12.30 1.98
C THR A 149 8.38 12.20 1.75
N LEU A 150 9.20 12.83 2.61
CA LEU A 150 10.66 12.76 2.53
C LEU A 150 11.21 11.37 2.88
N GLN A 151 10.43 10.53 3.58
CA GLN A 151 10.85 9.18 3.94
C GLN A 151 10.59 8.17 2.81
N THR A 152 9.74 8.51 1.84
CA THR A 152 9.32 7.64 0.73
C THR A 152 10.50 7.08 -0.08
N PRO A 153 11.54 7.86 -0.44
CA PRO A 153 12.69 7.29 -1.15
C PRO A 153 13.41 6.22 -0.32
N GLY A 154 13.51 6.42 1.00
CA GLY A 154 14.12 5.46 1.90
C GLY A 154 13.34 4.14 1.94
N LEU A 155 12.01 4.23 2.07
CA LEU A 155 11.12 3.06 2.11
C LEU A 155 11.07 2.30 0.77
N PHE A 156 11.15 3.01 -0.36
CA PHE A 156 11.29 2.38 -1.68
C PHE A 156 12.58 1.58 -1.79
N LEU A 157 13.71 2.14 -1.32
CA LEU A 157 14.99 1.44 -1.30
C LEU A 157 14.97 0.24 -0.35
N LEU A 158 14.37 0.37 0.84
CA LEU A 158 14.18 -0.73 1.78
C LEU A 158 13.34 -1.85 1.16
N GLY A 159 12.27 -1.52 0.45
CA GLY A 159 11.45 -2.49 -0.29
C GLY A 159 12.22 -3.21 -1.39
N ALA A 160 12.97 -2.46 -2.21
CA ALA A 160 13.77 -3.04 -3.28
C ALA A 160 14.89 -3.95 -2.75
N ALA A 161 15.63 -3.48 -1.73
CA ALA A 161 16.67 -4.25 -1.07
C ALA A 161 16.10 -5.48 -0.34
N GLY A 162 15.01 -5.33 0.41
CA GLY A 162 14.34 -6.42 1.10
C GLY A 162 13.89 -7.52 0.14
N ALA A 163 13.35 -7.15 -1.02
CA ALA A 163 13.04 -8.12 -2.08
C ALA A 163 14.29 -8.82 -2.62
N ALA A 164 15.42 -8.10 -2.74
CA ALA A 164 16.72 -8.65 -3.16
C ALA A 164 17.35 -9.61 -2.15
N TYR A 165 17.00 -9.49 -0.86
CA TYR A 165 17.38 -10.41 0.21
C TYR A 165 16.35 -11.52 0.48
N GLY A 166 15.24 -11.55 -0.26
CA GLY A 166 14.23 -12.60 -0.12
C GLY A 166 13.28 -12.42 1.07
N VAL A 167 13.17 -11.20 1.62
CA VAL A 167 12.20 -10.88 2.69
C VAL A 167 10.76 -11.30 2.34
N PRO A 168 10.25 -11.12 1.11
CA PRO A 168 8.92 -11.62 0.75
C PRO A 168 8.74 -13.13 0.93
N ALA A 169 9.78 -13.92 0.64
CA ALA A 169 9.73 -15.37 0.83
C ALA A 169 9.84 -15.74 2.32
N LEU A 170 10.56 -14.95 3.12
CA LEU A 170 10.61 -15.10 4.57
C LEU A 170 9.23 -14.85 5.20
N LEU A 171 8.54 -13.80 4.76
CA LEU A 171 7.18 -13.46 5.20
C LEU A 171 6.17 -14.55 4.80
N GLU A 172 6.26 -15.08 3.57
CA GLU A 172 5.37 -16.17 3.11
C GLU A 172 5.52 -17.45 3.97
N ARG A 173 6.74 -17.74 4.43
CA ARG A 173 7.00 -18.89 5.31
C ARG A 173 6.61 -18.65 6.77
N ALA A 174 6.57 -17.38 7.19
CA ALA A 174 6.24 -16.95 8.55
C ALA A 174 6.97 -17.74 9.66
N GLY A 175 8.24 -18.08 9.43
CA GLY A 175 9.04 -18.90 10.35
C GLY A 175 9.49 -18.13 11.61
N ARG A 176 10.36 -18.77 12.42
CA ARG A 176 10.91 -18.19 13.66
C ARG A 176 11.44 -16.75 13.53
N PRO A 177 12.16 -16.35 12.46
CA PRO A 177 12.63 -14.97 12.35
C PRO A 177 11.49 -13.94 12.31
N VAL A 178 10.35 -14.27 11.68
CA VAL A 178 9.19 -13.38 11.61
C VAL A 178 8.55 -13.22 12.99
N TRP A 179 8.46 -14.30 13.77
CA TRP A 179 8.01 -14.26 15.16
C TRP A 179 8.91 -13.39 16.04
N TRP A 180 10.23 -13.54 15.94
CA TRP A 180 11.17 -12.72 16.72
C TRP A 180 11.06 -11.24 16.37
N VAL A 181 10.97 -10.91 15.08
CA VAL A 181 10.77 -9.51 14.66
C VAL A 181 9.43 -8.99 15.17
N PHE A 182 8.34 -9.74 15.00
CA PHE A 182 7.03 -9.34 15.48
C PHE A 182 7.03 -9.07 17.00
N GLY A 183 7.55 -10.00 17.80
CA GLY A 183 7.59 -9.86 19.26
C GLY A 183 8.44 -8.67 19.71
N THR A 184 9.65 -8.51 19.18
CA THR A 184 10.54 -7.40 19.54
C THR A 184 9.94 -6.05 19.12
N VAL A 185 9.45 -5.95 17.89
CA VAL A 185 8.89 -4.70 17.37
C VAL A 185 7.57 -4.37 18.06
N LEU A 186 6.78 -5.35 18.50
CA LEU A 186 5.55 -5.11 19.27
C LEU A 186 5.84 -4.41 20.61
N VAL A 187 6.94 -4.74 21.29
CA VAL A 187 7.36 -4.04 22.51
C VAL A 187 7.74 -2.58 22.20
N VAL A 188 8.50 -2.36 21.13
CA VAL A 188 8.86 -1.01 20.69
C VAL A 188 7.61 -0.22 20.26
N ALA A 189 6.64 -0.88 19.64
CA ALA A 189 5.37 -0.30 19.22
C ALA A 189 4.54 0.20 20.40
N ALA A 190 4.51 -0.54 21.51
CA ALA A 190 3.82 -0.11 22.74
C ALA A 190 4.42 1.20 23.28
N PHE A 191 5.75 1.32 23.30
CA PHE A 191 6.42 2.56 23.70
C PHE A 191 6.15 3.71 22.72
N ALA A 192 6.18 3.45 21.42
CA ALA A 192 5.90 4.46 20.41
C ALA A 192 4.44 4.95 20.47
N LEU A 193 3.48 4.05 20.71
CA LEU A 193 2.08 4.42 20.94
C LEU A 193 1.90 5.25 22.21
N TYR A 194 2.58 4.90 23.30
CA TYR A 194 2.56 5.70 24.52
C TYR A 194 3.05 7.14 24.23
N ARG A 195 4.16 7.28 23.49
CA ARG A 195 4.65 8.60 23.05
C ARG A 195 3.66 9.34 22.17
N GLN A 196 3.00 8.65 21.23
CA GLN A 196 1.98 9.24 20.36
C GLN A 196 0.79 9.79 21.18
N VAL A 197 0.31 9.04 22.18
CA VAL A 197 -0.85 9.46 23.00
C VAL A 197 -0.54 10.70 23.85
N LEU A 198 0.72 10.92 24.19
CA LEU A 198 1.14 12.12 24.93
C LEU A 198 1.25 13.37 24.05
N GLU A 199 1.30 13.23 22.72
CA GLU A 199 1.31 14.35 21.78
C GLU A 199 -0.13 14.60 21.28
N PRO A 200 -0.79 15.70 21.69
CA PRO A 200 -2.14 15.99 21.24
C PRO A 200 -2.17 16.36 19.75
N GLY A 201 -3.30 16.11 19.11
CA GLY A 201 -3.55 16.45 17.70
C GLY A 201 -3.47 15.25 16.76
N ASP A 202 -3.49 15.54 15.46
CA ASP A 202 -3.53 14.52 14.41
C ASP A 202 -2.17 13.82 14.27
N PRO A 203 -2.10 12.48 14.45
CA PRO A 203 -0.86 11.72 14.37
C PRO A 203 -0.08 11.90 13.06
N ARG A 204 -0.75 12.23 11.94
CA ARG A 204 -0.11 12.45 10.64
C ARG A 204 0.86 13.62 10.63
N PHE A 205 0.62 14.62 11.47
CA PHE A 205 1.43 15.85 11.53
C PHE A 205 2.31 15.93 12.78
N SER A 206 2.28 14.90 13.64
CA SER A 206 3.11 14.80 14.84
C SER A 206 4.35 13.94 14.61
N THR A 207 5.44 14.27 15.30
CA THR A 207 6.67 13.48 15.23
C THR A 207 6.47 12.10 15.86
N ALA A 208 5.84 12.03 17.05
CA ALA A 208 5.59 10.74 17.70
C ALA A 208 4.61 9.86 16.91
N GLY A 209 3.57 10.43 16.31
CA GLY A 209 2.62 9.69 15.46
C GLY A 209 3.27 9.11 14.22
N GLY A 210 4.24 9.80 13.62
CA GLY A 210 5.03 9.27 12.52
C GLY A 210 5.97 8.14 12.92
N GLN A 211 6.66 8.29 14.05
CA GLN A 211 7.52 7.23 14.62
C GLN A 211 6.70 5.97 14.95
N ALA A 212 5.55 6.15 15.61
CA ALA A 212 4.62 5.06 15.88
C ALA A 212 4.10 4.43 14.59
N GLY A 213 3.80 5.23 13.56
CA GLY A 213 3.41 4.76 12.24
C GLY A 213 4.43 3.82 11.61
N ALA A 214 5.70 4.23 11.57
CA ALA A 214 6.79 3.44 11.00
C ALA A 214 7.03 2.12 11.75
N VAL A 215 6.99 2.15 13.09
CA VAL A 215 7.17 0.94 13.92
C VAL A 215 5.99 -0.01 13.75
N LEU A 216 4.75 0.50 13.84
CA LEU A 216 3.57 -0.34 13.68
C LEU A 216 3.42 -0.86 12.25
N ALA A 217 3.89 -0.16 11.21
CA ALA A 217 3.92 -0.71 9.86
C ALA A 217 4.63 -2.07 9.81
N VAL A 218 5.74 -2.23 10.55
CA VAL A 218 6.46 -3.51 10.67
C VAL A 218 5.65 -4.54 11.47
N VAL A 219 4.96 -4.12 12.54
CA VAL A 219 4.03 -4.98 13.30
C VAL A 219 2.89 -5.48 12.40
N TYR A 220 2.29 -4.62 11.58
CA TYR A 220 1.24 -5.00 10.63
C TYR A 220 1.76 -5.98 9.58
N VAL A 221 2.92 -5.71 8.98
CA VAL A 221 3.50 -6.59 7.95
C VAL A 221 3.80 -7.99 8.51
N THR A 222 4.47 -8.04 9.66
CA THR A 222 4.83 -9.31 10.29
C THR A 222 3.62 -10.02 10.90
N GLY A 223 2.71 -9.28 11.54
CA GLY A 223 1.46 -9.82 12.09
C GLY A 223 0.56 -10.43 11.02
N VAL A 224 0.36 -9.74 9.89
CA VAL A 224 -0.40 -10.29 8.76
C VAL A 224 0.26 -11.56 8.21
N ALA A 225 1.59 -11.58 8.07
CA ALA A 225 2.31 -12.77 7.65
C ALA A 225 2.11 -13.96 8.62
N LEU A 226 2.15 -13.71 9.92
CA LEU A 226 1.90 -14.74 10.96
C LEU A 226 0.45 -15.22 10.94
N LEU A 227 -0.53 -14.32 10.79
CA LEU A 227 -1.94 -14.68 10.68
C LEU A 227 -2.23 -15.53 9.44
N LEU A 228 -1.55 -15.26 8.32
CA LEU A 228 -1.63 -16.06 7.10
C LEU A 228 -1.00 -17.45 7.21
N ALA A 229 -0.13 -17.67 8.20
CA ALA A 229 0.39 -19.00 8.52
C ALA A 229 -0.52 -19.81 9.46
N GLY A 230 -1.53 -19.17 10.04
CA GLY A 230 -2.48 -19.77 10.97
C GLY A 230 -3.88 -20.03 10.37
N PRO A 231 -4.88 -20.24 11.24
CA PRO A 231 -6.25 -20.57 10.83
C PRO A 231 -6.99 -19.41 10.14
N ALA A 232 -6.49 -18.17 10.26
CA ALA A 232 -7.07 -17.00 9.61
C ALA A 232 -6.77 -16.92 8.11
N ARG A 233 -5.85 -17.76 7.58
CA ARG A 233 -5.44 -17.78 6.17
C ARG A 233 -6.59 -17.72 5.16
N PRO A 234 -7.60 -18.63 5.18
CA PRO A 234 -8.66 -18.61 4.16
C PRO A 234 -9.47 -17.32 4.18
N VAL A 235 -9.74 -16.77 5.37
CA VAL A 235 -10.51 -15.53 5.52
C VAL A 235 -9.71 -14.33 5.01
N LEU A 236 -8.45 -14.19 5.44
CA LEU A 236 -7.58 -13.10 5.00
C LEU A 236 -7.32 -13.14 3.49
N ALA A 237 -7.05 -14.33 2.95
CA ALA A 237 -6.86 -14.51 1.51
C ALA A 237 -8.13 -14.14 0.74
N ALA A 238 -9.31 -14.64 1.18
CA ALA A 238 -10.57 -14.33 0.51
C ALA A 238 -10.83 -12.83 0.45
N VAL A 239 -10.62 -12.11 1.55
CA VAL A 239 -10.95 -10.68 1.66
C VAL A 239 -9.92 -9.79 0.98
N PHE A 240 -8.63 -10.01 1.24
CA PHE A 240 -7.57 -9.06 0.88
C PHE A 240 -6.77 -9.44 -0.37
N GLU A 241 -6.66 -10.73 -0.73
CA GLU A 241 -5.95 -11.12 -1.96
C GLU A 241 -6.58 -10.46 -3.21
N PRO A 242 -7.92 -10.47 -3.41
CA PRO A 242 -8.51 -9.82 -4.58
C PRO A 242 -8.22 -8.31 -4.60
N LEU A 243 -8.27 -7.67 -3.44
CA LEU A 243 -8.00 -6.24 -3.30
C LEU A 243 -6.56 -5.90 -3.74
N GLY A 244 -5.58 -6.67 -3.26
CA GLY A 244 -4.18 -6.41 -3.58
C GLY A 244 -3.75 -6.86 -4.98
N ARG A 245 -4.40 -7.88 -5.56
CA ARG A 245 -4.19 -8.26 -6.97
C ARG A 245 -4.69 -7.21 -7.96
N MET A 246 -5.66 -6.40 -7.54
CA MET A 246 -6.23 -5.28 -8.28
C MET A 246 -5.92 -3.94 -7.59
N ALA A 247 -4.71 -3.83 -7.02
CA ALA A 247 -4.30 -2.71 -6.20
C ALA A 247 -4.49 -1.32 -6.84
N LEU A 248 -4.02 -1.14 -8.08
CA LEU A 248 -4.12 0.13 -8.81
C LEU A 248 -5.59 0.41 -9.17
N SER A 249 -6.31 -0.60 -9.64
CA SER A 249 -7.75 -0.48 -9.95
C SER A 249 -8.59 -0.13 -8.73
N ASN A 250 -8.31 -0.74 -7.58
CA ASN A 250 -9.05 -0.47 -6.35
C ASN A 250 -8.68 0.88 -5.73
N TYR A 251 -7.41 1.30 -5.80
CA TYR A 251 -7.01 2.62 -5.34
C TYR A 251 -7.70 3.75 -6.15
N VAL A 252 -7.60 3.71 -7.48
CA VAL A 252 -8.23 4.71 -8.36
C VAL A 252 -9.75 4.60 -8.30
N GLY A 253 -10.28 3.39 -8.30
CA GLY A 253 -11.72 3.14 -8.20
C GLY A 253 -12.32 3.64 -6.88
N ALA A 254 -11.58 3.58 -5.77
CA ALA A 254 -12.08 4.00 -4.47
C ALA A 254 -12.38 5.51 -4.46
N SER A 255 -11.46 6.35 -4.91
CA SER A 255 -11.73 7.80 -4.99
C SER A 255 -12.82 8.15 -6.00
N LEU A 256 -12.88 7.44 -7.14
CA LEU A 256 -13.92 7.65 -8.16
C LEU A 256 -15.33 7.34 -7.64
N VAL A 257 -15.44 6.53 -6.59
CA VAL A 257 -16.72 6.24 -5.92
C VAL A 257 -16.91 7.14 -4.71
N VAL A 258 -15.91 7.25 -3.83
CA VAL A 258 -16.00 7.96 -2.55
C VAL A 258 -16.18 9.46 -2.75
N VAL A 259 -15.44 10.10 -3.65
CA VAL A 259 -15.53 11.55 -3.87
C VAL A 259 -16.96 11.95 -4.29
N PRO A 260 -17.55 11.39 -5.38
CA PRO A 260 -18.92 11.73 -5.74
C PRO A 260 -19.94 11.25 -4.70
N ALA A 261 -19.77 10.08 -4.08
CA ALA A 261 -20.67 9.62 -3.03
C ALA A 261 -20.66 10.57 -1.81
N GLY A 262 -19.50 11.08 -1.42
CA GLY A 262 -19.37 12.06 -0.34
C GLY A 262 -20.09 13.37 -0.65
N HIS A 263 -20.03 13.84 -1.90
CA HIS A 263 -20.82 14.99 -2.35
C HIS A 263 -22.32 14.72 -2.34
N LEU A 264 -22.75 13.57 -2.88
CA LEU A 264 -24.17 13.18 -2.96
C LEU A 264 -24.80 12.97 -1.58
N LEU A 265 -24.04 12.43 -0.63
CA LEU A 265 -24.48 12.20 0.75
C LEU A 265 -24.34 13.44 1.64
N GLY A 266 -23.87 14.57 1.10
CA GLY A 266 -23.68 15.81 1.87
C GLY A 266 -22.69 15.66 3.04
N LEU A 267 -21.62 14.89 2.85
CA LEU A 267 -20.61 14.64 3.90
C LEU A 267 -19.63 15.81 4.07
N ALA A 268 -19.55 16.70 3.09
CA ALA A 268 -18.72 17.89 3.17
C ALA A 268 -19.17 18.80 4.32
N GLY A 269 -18.23 19.20 5.18
CA GLY A 269 -18.51 20.06 6.33
C GLY A 269 -19.15 19.36 7.54
N ARG A 270 -19.34 18.03 7.51
CA ARG A 270 -19.64 17.27 8.72
C ARG A 270 -18.41 17.22 9.64
N THR A 271 -18.66 17.06 10.94
CA THR A 271 -17.62 16.88 11.97
C THR A 271 -17.51 15.44 12.45
N ASP A 272 -18.61 14.67 12.42
CA ASP A 272 -18.63 13.26 12.78
C ASP A 272 -17.97 12.38 11.69
N LEU A 273 -17.00 11.59 12.12
CA LEU A 273 -16.22 10.67 11.30
C LEU A 273 -16.99 9.40 10.91
N GLY A 274 -18.02 9.02 11.69
CA GLY A 274 -18.78 7.79 11.54
C GLY A 274 -19.32 7.55 10.12
N PRO A 275 -20.08 8.50 9.53
CA PRO A 275 -20.60 8.38 8.17
C PRO A 275 -19.51 8.17 7.10
N CYS A 276 -18.37 8.84 7.21
CA CYS A 276 -17.25 8.68 6.27
C CYS A 276 -16.62 7.30 6.38
N LEU A 277 -16.42 6.79 7.60
CA LEU A 277 -15.90 5.44 7.80
C LEU A 277 -16.88 4.36 7.35
N LEU A 278 -18.20 4.58 7.52
CA LEU A 278 -19.23 3.70 6.99
C LEU A 278 -19.20 3.66 5.46
N LEU A 279 -19.05 4.81 4.80
CA LEU A 279 -18.87 4.88 3.35
C LEU A 279 -17.62 4.12 2.90
N ALA A 280 -16.48 4.33 3.56
CA ALA A 280 -15.25 3.60 3.26
C ALA A 280 -15.43 2.08 3.45
N GLY A 281 -16.04 1.65 4.55
CA GLY A 281 -16.34 0.24 4.81
C GLY A 281 -17.23 -0.38 3.73
N ALA A 282 -18.29 0.32 3.32
CA ALA A 282 -19.16 -0.13 2.24
C ALA A 282 -18.41 -0.25 0.90
N VAL A 283 -17.56 0.72 0.57
CA VAL A 283 -16.71 0.69 -0.64
C VAL A 283 -15.73 -0.48 -0.58
N LEU A 284 -15.08 -0.74 0.55
CA LEU A 284 -14.15 -1.87 0.69
C LEU A 284 -14.83 -3.23 0.51
N VAL A 285 -16.01 -3.41 1.11
CA VAL A 285 -16.80 -4.65 0.94
C VAL A 285 -17.18 -4.82 -0.53
N LEU A 286 -17.72 -3.77 -1.16
CA LEU A 286 -18.10 -3.80 -2.56
C LEU A 286 -16.89 -4.10 -3.46
N GLN A 287 -15.76 -3.41 -3.24
CA GLN A 287 -14.52 -3.62 -4.00
C GLN A 287 -13.96 -5.03 -3.82
N SER A 288 -14.00 -5.59 -2.61
CA SER A 288 -13.52 -6.95 -2.35
C SER A 288 -14.36 -7.99 -3.11
N VAL A 289 -15.70 -7.87 -3.05
CA VAL A 289 -16.62 -8.74 -3.77
C VAL A 289 -16.48 -8.58 -5.28
N ALA A 290 -16.47 -7.34 -5.78
CA ALA A 290 -16.33 -7.03 -7.20
C ALA A 290 -14.97 -7.51 -7.74
N SER A 291 -13.87 -7.28 -7.02
CA SER A 291 -12.54 -7.76 -7.39
C SER A 291 -12.50 -9.28 -7.46
N ARG A 292 -13.13 -9.98 -6.51
CA ARG A 292 -13.22 -11.45 -6.53
C ARG A 292 -14.01 -11.95 -7.74
N ALA A 293 -15.18 -11.35 -7.99
CA ALA A 293 -16.02 -11.70 -9.14
C ALA A 293 -15.34 -11.39 -10.49
N TRP A 294 -14.53 -10.33 -10.55
CA TRP A 294 -13.71 -9.98 -11.70
C TRP A 294 -12.59 -10.99 -11.93
N LEU A 295 -11.81 -11.30 -10.88
CA LEU A 295 -10.67 -12.23 -10.96
C LEU A 295 -11.08 -13.70 -11.18
N ALA A 296 -12.36 -14.03 -10.97
CA ALA A 296 -12.92 -15.32 -11.38
C ALA A 296 -12.99 -15.48 -12.91
N ARG A 297 -13.00 -14.37 -13.66
CA ARG A 297 -13.12 -14.36 -15.14
C ARG A 297 -11.84 -13.85 -15.82
N PHE A 298 -11.14 -12.93 -15.16
CA PHE A 298 -9.99 -12.22 -15.72
C PHE A 298 -8.71 -12.44 -14.89
N ARG A 299 -7.55 -12.37 -15.55
CA ARG A 299 -6.24 -12.63 -14.91
C ARG A 299 -5.72 -11.44 -14.10
N TYR A 300 -6.09 -10.23 -14.49
CA TYR A 300 -5.61 -8.95 -13.96
C TYR A 300 -6.80 -8.00 -13.79
N GLY A 301 -6.68 -7.02 -12.91
CA GLY A 301 -7.61 -5.88 -12.91
C GLY A 301 -7.44 -5.02 -14.16
N PRO A 302 -8.43 -4.17 -14.49
CA PRO A 302 -8.41 -3.36 -15.70
C PRO A 302 -7.17 -2.47 -15.83
N LEU A 303 -6.81 -1.75 -14.76
CA LEU A 303 -5.65 -0.85 -14.78
C LEU A 303 -4.35 -1.64 -14.72
N GLU A 304 -4.29 -2.74 -13.96
CA GLU A 304 -3.11 -3.60 -13.91
C GLU A 304 -2.81 -4.24 -15.26
N TRP A 305 -3.85 -4.62 -16.02
CA TRP A 305 -3.72 -5.17 -17.36
C TRP A 305 -3.10 -4.16 -18.32
N GLY A 306 -3.67 -2.95 -18.40
CA GLY A 306 -3.15 -1.88 -19.25
C GLY A 306 -1.74 -1.48 -18.84
N TRP A 307 -1.50 -1.34 -17.53
CA TRP A 307 -0.20 -1.02 -16.97
C TRP A 307 0.87 -2.09 -17.30
N ARG A 308 0.49 -3.37 -17.24
CA ARG A 308 1.37 -4.48 -17.63
C ARG A 308 1.62 -4.50 -19.14
N ALA A 309 0.61 -4.19 -19.95
CA ALA A 309 0.73 -4.13 -21.40
C ALA A 309 1.75 -3.06 -21.81
N VAL A 310 1.69 -1.88 -21.19
CA VAL A 310 2.67 -0.79 -21.40
C VAL A 310 4.05 -1.19 -20.89
N THR A 311 4.15 -1.77 -19.68
CA THR A 311 5.42 -2.20 -19.08
C THR A 311 6.20 -3.16 -19.99
N TRP A 312 5.53 -4.14 -20.60
CA TRP A 312 6.19 -5.18 -21.39
C TRP A 312 6.02 -5.01 -22.90
N ARG A 313 5.42 -3.89 -23.37
CA ARG A 313 5.09 -3.64 -24.78
C ARG A 313 4.43 -4.83 -25.46
N SER A 314 3.61 -5.56 -24.72
CA SER A 314 2.97 -6.80 -25.17
C SER A 314 1.63 -6.91 -24.49
N VAL A 315 0.58 -7.22 -25.25
CA VAL A 315 -0.78 -7.33 -24.72
C VAL A 315 -0.93 -8.70 -24.05
N PRO A 316 -1.00 -8.79 -22.71
CA PRO A 316 -1.17 -10.08 -22.06
C PRO A 316 -2.62 -10.56 -22.23
N ALA A 317 -2.82 -11.87 -22.31
CA ALA A 317 -4.16 -12.44 -22.31
C ALA A 317 -4.94 -12.01 -21.06
N LEU A 318 -6.08 -11.34 -21.28
CA LEU A 318 -6.91 -10.76 -20.23
C LEU A 318 -7.80 -11.82 -19.56
N ARG A 319 -8.46 -12.65 -20.36
CA ARG A 319 -9.35 -13.72 -19.89
C ARG A 319 -8.57 -14.96 -19.47
N LEU A 320 -9.10 -15.69 -18.50
CA LEU A 320 -8.65 -17.05 -18.24
C LEU A 320 -8.98 -17.93 -19.46
N PRO A 321 -8.14 -18.93 -19.81
CA PRO A 321 -8.50 -19.88 -20.84
C PRO A 321 -9.81 -20.56 -20.43
N GLU A 322 -10.76 -20.65 -21.35
CA GLU A 322 -11.98 -21.42 -21.10
C GLU A 322 -11.57 -22.81 -20.65
N ARG A 323 -12.16 -23.29 -19.55
CA ARG A 323 -12.05 -24.70 -19.19
C ARG A 323 -12.76 -25.44 -20.33
N VAL A 324 -11.99 -25.92 -21.31
CA VAL A 324 -12.50 -26.87 -22.30
C VAL A 324 -13.16 -27.97 -21.48
N GLY A 325 -14.47 -28.11 -21.64
CA GLY A 325 -15.25 -29.04 -20.83
C GLY A 325 -14.60 -30.41 -20.89
N ALA A 326 -14.41 -31.02 -19.71
CA ALA A 326 -14.31 -32.47 -19.62
C ALA A 326 -15.69 -33.02 -20.02
N GLY A 327 -15.95 -33.04 -21.32
CA GLY A 327 -17.08 -33.67 -21.97
C GLY A 327 -16.55 -34.81 -22.80
N ALA A 328 -16.42 -35.97 -22.17
CA ALA A 328 -16.44 -37.29 -22.77
C ALA A 328 -17.24 -38.18 -21.82
#